data_AF-A0AAV0XZV6-F1
#
_entry.id   AF-A0AAV0XZV6-F1
#
_cell.length_a   1.000
_cell.length_b   1.000
_cell.length_c   1.000
_cell.angle_alpha   90.00
_cell.angle_beta   90.00
_cell.angle_gamma   90.00
#
_symmetry.space_group_name_H-M   'P 1'
#
loop_
_entity.id
_entity.type
_entity.pdbx_description
1 polymer ?
#
loop_
_entity_poly.entity_id
_entity_poly.type
_entity_poly.pdbx_seq_one_letter_code
_entity_poly.pdbx_strand_id
1 'polypeptide(L)'
;MLFDFEYCGKFYKSHRPRTDDPSKQKTKSKCFEYYLTDLNGIKHRVCQKFFCLTLHITFPVIKLAMKNCNEAGMFVGVDGRLGRTPPNKTSDKIIKEVKNHTQ
;
A
#
# COMPACT_ATOMS: atom_id res chain seq x y z
N MET A 1 -15.57 8.56 -12.38
CA MET A 1 -15.10 7.17 -12.39
C MET A 1 -14.92 6.75 -10.94
N LEU A 2 -15.92 6.07 -10.37
CA LEU A 2 -15.87 5.48 -9.04
C LEU A 2 -15.59 3.99 -9.25
N PHE A 3 -14.43 3.53 -8.79
CA PHE A 3 -14.04 2.13 -8.85
C PHE A 3 -14.12 1.57 -7.43
N ASP A 4 -14.96 0.56 -7.23
CA ASP A 4 -15.01 -0.19 -5.97
C ASP A 4 -13.84 -1.17 -5.90
N PHE A 5 -13.08 -1.08 -4.81
CA PHE A 5 -11.78 -1.71 -4.70
C PHE A 5 -11.83 -2.91 -3.75
N GLU A 6 -11.68 -4.11 -4.31
CA GLU A 6 -11.61 -5.35 -3.54
C GLU A 6 -10.44 -6.21 -4.01
N TYR A 7 -9.37 -6.23 -3.22
CA TYR A 7 -8.09 -6.85 -3.58
C TYR A 7 -8.00 -8.29 -3.11
N CYS A 8 -7.79 -9.22 -4.05
CA CYS A 8 -7.47 -10.63 -3.77
C CYS A 8 -6.06 -10.93 -4.31
N GLY A 9 -5.03 -10.72 -3.49
CA GLY A 9 -3.66 -11.05 -3.85
C GLY A 9 -3.41 -12.56 -3.76
N LYS A 10 -3.43 -13.28 -4.88
CA LYS A 10 -3.04 -14.69 -4.92
C LYS A 10 -1.57 -14.86 -5.35
N PHE A 11 -0.85 -15.68 -4.59
CA PHE A 11 0.54 -16.05 -4.82
C PHE A 11 0.64 -17.17 -5.86
N TYR A 12 1.41 -17.00 -6.92
CA TYR A 12 1.61 -18.06 -7.92
C TYR A 12 3.10 -18.27 -8.24
N LYS A 13 3.46 -19.55 -8.41
CA LYS A 13 4.82 -20.00 -8.76
C LYS A 13 5.04 -19.84 -10.27
N SER A 14 6.11 -19.17 -10.68
CA SER A 14 6.48 -19.11 -12.09
C SER A 14 7.15 -20.42 -12.54
N HIS A 15 6.48 -21.19 -13.41
CA HIS A 15 7.08 -22.33 -14.12
C HIS A 15 7.92 -21.83 -15.31
N ARG A 16 9.14 -21.37 -15.06
CA ARG A 16 10.17 -21.35 -16.11
C ARG A 16 11.18 -22.45 -15.79
N PRO A 17 11.39 -23.45 -16.66
CA PRO A 17 12.53 -24.34 -16.49
C PRO A 17 13.79 -23.49 -16.70
N ARG A 18 14.63 -23.39 -15.67
CA ARG A 18 15.97 -22.82 -15.76
C ARG A 18 16.94 -23.99 -15.68
N THR A 19 17.95 -23.98 -16.54
CA THR A 19 19.15 -24.82 -16.42
C THR A 19 19.71 -24.65 -15.00
N ASP A 20 19.76 -25.75 -14.26
CA ASP A 20 20.10 -25.80 -12.83
C ASP A 20 21.61 -25.64 -12.63
N ASP A 21 22.05 -24.40 -12.39
CA ASP A 21 23.37 -24.11 -11.86
C ASP A 21 23.25 -23.95 -10.32
N PRO A 22 23.66 -24.95 -9.51
CA PRO A 22 23.39 -25.01 -8.07
C PRO A 22 24.08 -23.88 -7.28
N SER A 23 25.04 -23.18 -7.89
CA SER A 23 25.77 -22.04 -7.32
C SER A 23 24.97 -20.72 -7.33
N LYS A 24 23.88 -20.64 -8.10
CA LYS A 24 23.03 -19.44 -8.27
C LYS A 24 21.59 -19.71 -7.87
N GLN A 25 21.36 -20.19 -6.65
CA GLN A 25 20.02 -20.17 -6.06
C GLN A 25 19.62 -18.72 -5.74
N LYS A 26 19.29 -17.93 -6.76
CA LYS A 26 18.74 -16.58 -6.60
C LYS A 26 17.45 -16.70 -5.81
N THR A 27 17.38 -16.01 -4.68
CA THR A 27 16.18 -15.84 -3.86
C THR A 27 14.99 -15.57 -4.77
N LYS A 28 13.95 -16.41 -4.70
CA LYS A 28 12.78 -16.33 -5.58
C LYS A 28 12.24 -14.89 -5.58
N SER A 29 12.31 -14.23 -6.72
CA SER A 29 11.80 -12.86 -6.87
C SER A 29 10.30 -12.88 -6.61
N LYS A 30 9.82 -12.07 -5.66
CA LYS A 30 8.39 -11.91 -5.41
C LYS A 30 7.76 -11.20 -6.62
N CYS A 31 6.86 -11.88 -7.31
CA CYS A 31 6.07 -11.31 -8.39
C CYS A 31 4.74 -10.81 -7.84
N PHE A 32 4.35 -9.59 -8.21
CA PHE A 32 3.06 -8.98 -7.83
C PHE A 32 2.11 -9.00 -9.03
N GLU A 33 0.84 -9.30 -8.76
CA GLU A 33 -0.25 -9.09 -9.71
C GLU A 33 -1.09 -7.88 -9.29
N TYR A 34 -1.49 -7.10 -10.29
CA TYR A 34 -2.28 -5.89 -10.12
C TYR A 34 -3.59 -6.06 -10.87
N TYR A 35 -4.69 -5.69 -10.23
CA TYR A 35 -6.03 -5.77 -10.77
C TYR A 35 -6.75 -4.45 -10.58
N LEU A 36 -7.54 -4.04 -11.57
CA LEU A 36 -8.51 -2.95 -11.47
C LEU A 36 -9.89 -3.50 -11.77
N THR A 37 -10.87 -3.10 -10.97
CA THR A 37 -12.27 -3.50 -11.16
C THR A 37 -12.93 -2.52 -12.12
N ASP A 38 -13.72 -2.99 -13.07
CA ASP A 38 -14.63 -2.13 -13.87
C ASP A 38 -15.89 -1.76 -13.06
N LEU A 39 -16.68 -0.82 -13.55
CA LEU A 39 -18.02 -0.47 -13.07
C LEU A 39 -18.95 -1.69 -12.97
N ASN A 40 -18.73 -2.69 -13.81
CA ASN A 40 -19.47 -3.96 -13.81
C ASN A 40 -18.94 -5.00 -12.80
N GLY A 41 -17.96 -4.64 -11.96
CA GLY A 41 -17.37 -5.56 -10.98
C GLY A 41 -16.32 -6.53 -11.56
N ILE A 42 -16.00 -6.42 -12.86
CA ILE A 42 -15.06 -7.33 -13.54
C ILE A 42 -13.62 -6.93 -13.19
N LYS A 43 -12.83 -7.88 -12.70
CA LYS A 43 -11.41 -7.67 -12.34
C LYS A 43 -10.53 -7.83 -13.58
N HIS A 44 -9.90 -6.74 -14.02
CA HIS A 44 -8.95 -6.72 -15.12
C HIS A 44 -7.52 -6.73 -14.61
N ARG A 45 -6.70 -7.68 -15.09
CA ARG A 45 -5.28 -7.72 -14.79
C ARG A 45 -4.57 -6.59 -15.54
N VAL A 46 -3.75 -5.82 -14.82
CA VAL A 46 -2.98 -4.71 -15.37
C VAL A 46 -1.51 -4.79 -15.00
N CYS A 47 -0.67 -4.03 -15.71
CA CYS A 47 0.74 -3.90 -15.34
C CYS A 47 0.90 -2.92 -14.17
N GLN A 48 2.02 -3.03 -13.45
CA GLN A 48 2.35 -2.15 -12.33
C GLN A 48 2.32 -0.66 -12.72
N LYS A 49 2.88 -0.30 -13.88
CA LYS A 49 2.96 1.10 -14.32
C LYS A 49 1.58 1.71 -14.50
N PHE A 50 0.69 0.98 -15.18
CA PHE A 50 -0.69 1.40 -15.39
C PHE A 50 -1.40 1.58 -14.04
N PHE A 51 -1.31 0.56 -13.17
CA PHE A 51 -1.92 0.60 -11.84
C PHE A 51 -1.49 1.83 -11.01
N CYS A 52 -0.18 2.08 -10.94
CA CYS A 52 0.36 3.23 -10.21
C CYS A 52 -0.09 4.57 -10.80
N LEU A 53 -0.13 4.70 -12.13
CA LEU A 53 -0.57 5.92 -12.82
C LEU A 53 -2.07 6.16 -12.61
N THR A 54 -2.90 5.12 -12.73
CA THR A 54 -4.35 5.23 -12.55
C THR A 54 -4.71 5.70 -11.15
N LEU A 55 -4.03 5.17 -10.13
CA LEU A 55 -4.32 5.50 -8.72
C LEU A 55 -3.47 6.64 -8.16
N HIS A 56 -2.57 7.23 -8.96
CA HIS A 56 -1.60 8.24 -8.52
C HIS A 56 -0.79 7.82 -7.28
N ILE A 57 -0.45 6.53 -7.19
CA ILE A 57 0.32 5.97 -6.07
C ILE A 57 1.70 5.51 -6.53
N THR A 58 2.67 5.62 -5.62
CA THR A 58 4.02 5.12 -5.89
C THR A 58 4.16 3.67 -5.45
N PHE A 59 5.05 2.93 -6.13
CA PHE A 59 5.31 1.53 -5.80
C PHE A 59 5.76 1.25 -4.35
N PRO A 60 6.57 2.11 -3.70
CA PRO A 60 6.91 1.94 -2.28
C PRO A 60 5.69 1.88 -1.36
N VAL A 61 4.63 2.65 -1.65
CA VAL A 61 3.39 2.64 -0.88
C VAL A 61 2.69 1.28 -1.01
N ILE A 62 2.64 0.72 -2.22
CA ILE A 62 2.07 -0.61 -2.47
C ILE A 62 2.87 -1.68 -1.71
N LYS A 63 4.21 -1.62 -1.75
CA LYS A 63 5.06 -2.54 -0.98
C LYS A 63 4.81 -2.45 0.53
N LEU A 64 4.66 -1.23 1.05
CA LEU A 64 4.36 -1.00 2.46
C LEU A 64 2.99 -1.57 2.82
N ALA A 65 1.98 -1.34 1.98
CA ALA A 65 0.64 -1.87 2.16
C ALA A 65 0.69 -3.41 2.24
N MET A 66 1.29 -4.05 1.23
CA MET A 66 1.40 -5.50 1.15
C MET A 66 2.19 -6.12 2.31
N LYS A 67 3.16 -5.41 2.88
CA LYS A 67 3.93 -5.88 4.04
C LYS A 67 3.11 -5.82 5.33
N ASN A 68 2.18 -4.87 5.44
CA ASN A 68 1.39 -4.64 6.65
C ASN A 68 -0.11 -4.94 6.44
N CYS A 69 -0.45 -5.81 5.49
CA CYS A 69 -1.80 -6.35 5.38
C CYS A 69 -1.95 -7.55 6.31
N ASN A 70 -3.09 -7.65 6.99
CA ASN A 70 -3.47 -8.85 7.73
C ASN A 70 -4.02 -9.92 6.78
N GLU A 71 -4.35 -11.10 7.32
CA GLU A 71 -4.93 -12.22 6.54
C GLU A 71 -6.27 -11.87 5.89
N ALA A 72 -7.00 -10.92 6.46
CA ALA A 72 -8.25 -10.39 5.91
C ALA A 72 -8.03 -9.33 4.80
N GLY A 73 -6.78 -9.02 4.45
CA GLY A 73 -6.45 -8.03 3.41
C GLY A 73 -6.51 -6.57 3.88
N MET A 74 -6.77 -6.31 5.16
CA MET A 74 -6.83 -4.97 5.73
C MET A 74 -5.44 -4.47 6.13
N PHE A 75 -5.16 -3.20 5.86
CA PHE A 75 -3.91 -2.56 6.29
C PHE A 75 -3.91 -2.35 7.80
N VAL A 76 -2.94 -2.95 8.49
CA VAL A 76 -2.73 -2.85 9.95
C VAL A 76 -1.39 -2.19 10.30
N GLY A 77 -0.81 -1.43 9.36
CA GLY A 77 0.43 -0.69 9.60
C GLY A 77 0.22 0.48 10.55
N VAL A 78 1.16 0.67 11.48
CA VAL A 78 1.17 1.80 12.42
C VAL A 78 1.88 2.99 11.78
N ASP A 79 1.36 4.21 11.98
CA ASP A 79 2.05 5.43 11.56
C ASP A 79 3.36 5.60 12.36
N GLY A 80 4.48 5.70 11.64
CA GLY A 80 5.81 5.89 12.23
C GLY A 80 6.09 7.32 12.70
N ARG A 81 5.15 8.27 12.54
CA ARG A 81 5.30 9.66 12.98
C ARG A 81 5.14 9.87 14.50
N LEU A 82 4.96 8.78 15.26
CA LEU A 82 4.78 8.80 16.71
C LEU A 82 5.96 9.47 17.43
N GLY A 83 5.66 10.24 18.49
CA GLY A 83 6.65 10.77 19.43
C GLY A 83 7.33 12.09 19.03
N ARG A 84 7.02 12.67 17.85
CA ARG A 84 7.51 14.00 17.47
C ARG A 84 6.35 14.97 17.36
N THR A 85 6.35 15.99 18.22
CA THR A 85 5.50 17.16 18.00
C THR A 85 5.98 17.88 16.74
N PRO A 86 5.12 18.08 15.73
CA PRO A 86 5.52 18.84 14.56
C PRO A 86 5.89 20.27 15.00
N PRO A 87 6.87 20.91 14.35
CA PRO A 87 7.28 22.28 14.68
C PRO A 87 6.12 23.28 14.54
N ASN A 88 5.13 22.94 13.70
CA ASN A 88 3.94 23.74 13.46
C ASN A 88 2.79 23.42 14.43
N LYS A 89 3.01 22.60 15.46
CA LYS A 89 1.98 22.36 16.48
C LYS A 89 1.80 23.63 17.31
N THR A 90 0.60 24.20 17.27
CA THR A 90 0.22 25.30 18.17
C THR A 90 0.42 24.88 19.62
N SER A 91 1.03 25.74 20.42
CA SER A 91 1.29 25.44 21.83
C SER A 91 -0.02 25.28 22.60
N ASP A 92 -0.02 24.38 23.59
CA ASP A 92 -1.21 24.11 24.40
C ASP A 92 -1.67 25.36 25.19
N LYS A 93 -0.75 26.32 25.43
CA LYS A 93 -1.05 27.62 26.05
C LYS A 93 -1.97 28.46 25.17
N ILE A 94 -1.64 28.62 23.89
CA ILE A 94 -2.44 29.39 22.93
C ILE A 94 -3.82 28.73 22.74
N ILE A 95 -3.86 27.39 22.68
CA ILE A 95 -5.13 26.65 22.59
C ILE A 95 -6.02 26.94 23.80
N LYS A 96 -5.44 27.04 25.00
CA LYS A 96 -6.17 27.34 26.24
C LYS A 96 -6.65 28.79 26.28
N GLU A 97 -5.84 29.74 25.84
CA GLU A 97 -6.21 31.15 25.75
C GLU A 97 -7.39 31.38 24.79
N VAL A 98 -7.35 30.75 23.61
CA VAL A 98 -8.47 30.82 22.64
C VAL A 98 -9.75 30.24 23.24
N LYS A 99 -9.68 29.07 23.88
CA LYS A 99 -10.85 28.45 24.53
C LYS A 99 -11.48 29.35 25.59
N ASN A 100 -10.65 29.98 26.42
CA ASN A 100 -11.12 30.88 27.47
C ASN A 100 -11.70 32.20 26.94
N HIS A 101 -11.28 32.65 25.75
CA HIS A 101 -11.78 33.89 25.14
C HIS A 101 -13.15 33.71 24.48
N THR A 102 -13.47 32.50 24.04
CA THR A 102 -14.74 32.16 23.35
C THR A 102 -15.85 31.63 24.25
N GLN A 103 -15.57 31.41 25.55
CA GLN A 103 -16.56 31.03 26.57
C GLN A 103 -17.16 32.26 27.23
#